data_AF-A0AAX3S9P2-F1
#
_entry.id   AF-A0AAX3S9P2-F1
#
_cell.length_a   1.000
_cell.length_b   1.000
_cell.length_c   1.000
_cell.angle_alpha   90.00
_cell.angle_beta   90.00
_cell.angle_gamma   90.00
#
_symmetry.space_group_name_H-M   'P 1'
#
loop_
_entity.id
_entity.type
_entity.pdbx_description
1 polymer ?
#
loop_
_entity_poly.entity_id
_entity_poly.type
_entity_poly.pdbx_seq_one_letter_code
_entity_poly.pdbx_strand_id
1 'polypeptide(L)'
;MTMSMPAPRPIQGAPLQPATLTTTTARRRNAAHITRRNTYALKVRGDRMRDSNLFDGDVIIIRRYQHDTQQETAVVTINQREVALKQLSISRLGVHLLPEDAATPAVFLHNCDIQVLGMVMGIEHHDSPSRHH
;
A
#
# COMPACT_ATOMS: atom_id res chain seq x y z
N MET A 1 -3.74 37.55 84.77
CA MET A 1 -3.05 36.91 83.63
C MET A 1 -3.85 35.68 83.23
N THR A 2 -4.47 35.74 82.07
CA THR A 2 -5.17 34.60 81.44
C THR A 2 -4.12 33.72 80.76
N MET A 3 -4.08 32.42 81.05
CA MET A 3 -3.53 31.45 80.11
C MET A 3 -4.45 30.24 80.03
N SER A 4 -5.21 30.31 78.95
CA SER A 4 -6.12 29.34 78.36
C SER A 4 -5.41 28.01 78.06
N MET A 5 -6.06 26.90 78.44
CA MET A 5 -5.73 25.56 77.96
C MET A 5 -6.22 25.40 76.51
N PRO A 6 -5.47 24.78 75.59
CA PRO A 6 -6.05 24.19 74.39
C PRO A 6 -6.19 22.67 74.54
N ALA A 7 -7.41 22.19 74.26
CA ALA A 7 -7.83 20.79 74.20
C ALA A 7 -7.21 20.03 73.00
N PRO A 8 -7.17 18.67 73.05
CA PRO A 8 -6.64 17.85 71.96
C PRO A 8 -7.57 17.88 70.72
N ARG A 9 -6.96 17.90 69.53
CA ARG A 9 -7.66 17.93 68.24
C ARG A 9 -8.32 16.58 67.93
N PRO A 10 -9.53 16.55 67.34
CA PRO A 10 -10.14 15.33 66.86
C PRO A 10 -9.48 14.86 65.57
N ILE A 11 -9.25 13.54 65.47
CA ILE A 11 -8.77 12.85 64.29
C ILE A 11 -9.99 12.65 63.38
N GLN A 12 -10.16 13.47 62.35
CA GLN A 12 -11.21 13.27 61.35
C GLN A 12 -10.76 12.17 60.37
N GLY A 13 -11.51 11.08 60.33
CA GLY A 13 -11.32 9.97 59.41
C GLY A 13 -11.44 10.44 57.96
N ALA A 14 -10.39 10.21 57.19
CA ALA A 14 -10.45 10.33 55.73
C ALA A 14 -11.33 9.21 55.17
N PRO A 15 -12.30 9.51 54.28
CA PRO A 15 -13.05 8.47 53.59
C PRO A 15 -12.12 7.76 52.60
N LEU A 16 -12.12 6.42 52.65
CA LEU A 16 -11.54 5.55 51.64
C LEU A 16 -12.28 5.80 50.31
N GLN A 17 -11.65 6.50 49.38
CA GLN A 17 -12.15 6.61 48.02
C GLN A 17 -11.98 5.25 47.32
N PRO A 18 -13.01 4.68 46.67
CA PRO A 18 -12.82 3.51 45.84
C PRO A 18 -11.93 3.91 44.67
N ALA A 19 -10.77 3.24 44.55
CA ALA A 19 -9.87 3.38 43.41
C ALA A 19 -10.69 3.15 42.13
N THR A 20 -10.86 4.21 41.36
CA THR A 20 -11.56 4.18 40.08
C THR A 20 -10.75 3.27 39.16
N LEU A 21 -11.35 2.15 38.74
CA LEU A 21 -10.79 1.27 37.71
C LEU A 21 -10.41 2.15 36.52
N THR A 22 -9.11 2.32 36.30
CA THR A 22 -8.60 3.07 35.17
C THR A 22 -8.93 2.22 33.95
N THR A 23 -10.00 2.60 33.25
CA THR A 23 -10.38 2.06 31.96
C THR A 23 -9.16 2.18 31.06
N THR A 24 -8.42 1.08 30.92
CA THR A 24 -7.35 0.92 29.95
C THR A 24 -8.00 1.16 28.61
N THR A 25 -7.79 2.37 28.08
CA THR A 25 -8.29 2.76 26.78
C THR A 25 -7.60 1.85 25.79
N ALA A 26 -8.30 0.79 25.38
CA ALA A 26 -7.87 -0.10 24.32
C ALA A 26 -7.65 0.79 23.10
N ARG A 27 -6.38 1.08 22.84
CA ARG A 27 -5.89 1.81 21.67
C ARG A 27 -6.47 1.09 20.47
N ARG A 28 -7.56 1.63 19.90
CA ARG A 28 -8.08 1.20 18.61
C ARG A 28 -6.89 1.29 17.68
N ARG A 29 -6.35 0.14 17.27
CA ARG A 29 -5.40 0.09 16.17
C ARG A 29 -6.22 0.52 14.97
N ASN A 30 -6.03 1.76 14.52
CA ASN A 30 -6.50 2.16 13.21
C ASN A 30 -6.01 1.07 12.24
N ALA A 31 -6.90 0.57 11.40
CA ALA A 31 -6.55 -0.42 10.40
C ALA A 31 -5.47 0.21 9.51
N ALA A 32 -4.22 -0.20 9.70
CA ALA A 32 -3.11 0.30 8.90
C ALA A 32 -3.43 -0.06 7.45
N HIS A 33 -3.58 0.96 6.60
CA HIS A 33 -3.91 0.71 5.21
C HIS A 33 -2.65 0.22 4.50
N ILE A 34 -2.62 -1.05 4.13
CA ILE A 34 -1.46 -1.65 3.45
C ILE A 34 -1.65 -1.49 1.94
N THR A 35 -0.71 -0.81 1.30
CA THR A 35 -0.60 -0.75 -0.17
C THR A 35 0.60 -1.56 -0.60
N ARG A 36 0.40 -2.57 -1.45
CA ARG A 36 1.49 -3.32 -2.07
C ARG A 36 1.86 -2.67 -3.40
N ARG A 37 3.14 -2.34 -3.56
CA ARG A 37 3.72 -1.76 -4.77
C ARG A 37 4.67 -2.76 -5.38
N ASN A 38 4.31 -3.28 -6.55
CA ASN A 38 5.13 -4.23 -7.29
C ASN A 38 5.54 -3.57 -8.61
N THR A 39 6.84 -3.38 -8.81
CA THR A 39 7.39 -2.86 -10.06
C THR A 39 8.23 -3.93 -10.74
N TYR A 40 7.96 -4.19 -12.02
CA TYR A 40 8.68 -5.13 -12.85
C TYR A 40 9.37 -4.36 -13.97
N ALA A 41 10.66 -4.62 -14.18
CA ALA A 41 11.41 -4.10 -15.30
C ALA A 41 11.74 -5.25 -16.24
N LEU A 42 11.23 -5.18 -17.47
CA LEU A 42 11.44 -6.13 -18.54
C LEU A 42 12.19 -5.44 -19.67
N LYS A 43 13.05 -6.17 -20.36
CA LYS A 43 13.73 -5.73 -21.58
C LYS A 43 13.30 -6.65 -22.72
N VAL A 44 12.88 -6.10 -23.83
CA VAL A 44 12.56 -6.86 -25.03
C VAL A 44 13.86 -7.35 -25.67
N ARG A 45 13.88 -8.62 -26.04
CA ARG A 45 14.99 -9.28 -26.71
C ARG A 45 14.50 -9.93 -28.00
N GLY A 46 15.02 -9.47 -29.13
CA GLY A 46 14.66 -9.95 -30.46
C GLY A 46 13.54 -9.16 -31.13
N ASP A 47 13.12 -9.65 -32.29
CA ASP A 47 12.28 -8.91 -33.26
C ASP A 47 10.84 -9.44 -33.37
N ARG A 48 10.49 -10.46 -32.59
CA ARG A 48 9.18 -11.15 -32.65
C ARG A 48 8.02 -10.27 -32.19
N MET A 49 8.33 -9.19 -31.49
CA MET A 49 7.36 -8.25 -30.91
C MET A 49 7.12 -6.99 -31.75
N ARG A 50 7.63 -6.95 -32.99
CA ARG A 50 7.46 -5.82 -33.91
C ARG A 50 6.00 -5.45 -34.18
N ASP A 51 5.08 -6.42 -34.19
CA ASP A 51 3.63 -6.17 -34.36
C ASP A 51 3.04 -5.35 -33.21
N SER A 52 3.64 -5.39 -32.02
CA SER A 52 3.27 -4.57 -30.86
C SER A 52 4.06 -3.26 -30.77
N ASN A 53 4.78 -2.88 -31.84
CA ASN A 53 5.68 -1.73 -31.89
C ASN A 53 6.75 -1.75 -30.78
N LEU A 54 7.27 -2.95 -30.52
CA LEU A 54 8.31 -3.25 -29.54
C LEU A 54 9.53 -3.84 -30.26
N PHE A 55 10.71 -3.27 -30.01
CA PHE A 55 11.96 -3.61 -30.67
C PHE A 55 12.98 -4.17 -29.68
N ASP A 56 14.00 -4.88 -30.20
CA ASP A 56 15.13 -5.36 -29.39
C ASP A 56 15.79 -4.19 -28.66
N GLY A 57 15.89 -4.31 -27.34
CA GLY A 57 16.44 -3.25 -26.50
C GLY A 57 15.41 -2.41 -25.76
N ASP A 58 14.12 -2.46 -26.14
CA ASP A 58 13.07 -1.69 -25.49
C ASP A 58 12.88 -2.12 -24.03
N VAL A 59 12.69 -1.13 -23.15
CA VAL A 59 12.46 -1.38 -21.72
C VAL A 59 10.99 -1.14 -21.40
N ILE A 60 10.38 -2.14 -20.79
CA ILE A 60 8.99 -2.15 -20.35
C ILE A 60 8.98 -2.13 -18.82
N ILE A 61 8.34 -1.12 -18.25
CA ILE A 61 8.20 -0.99 -16.79
C ILE A 61 6.73 -1.20 -16.43
N ILE A 62 6.43 -2.24 -15.66
CA ILE A 62 5.07 -2.54 -15.19
C ILE A 62 5.01 -2.18 -13.71
N ARG A 63 4.10 -1.27 -13.34
CA ARG A 63 3.82 -0.88 -11.96
C ARG A 63 2.45 -1.38 -11.56
N ARG A 64 2.38 -2.21 -10.55
CA ARG A 64 1.14 -2.76 -9.99
C ARG A 64 0.98 -2.26 -8.57
N TYR A 65 -0.18 -1.70 -8.30
CA TYR A 65 -0.61 -1.17 -7.00
C TYR A 65 -1.80 -2.01 -6.53
N GLN A 66 -1.65 -2.69 -5.41
CA GLN A 66 -2.75 -3.42 -4.77
C GLN A 66 -3.10 -2.74 -3.46
N HIS A 67 -4.33 -2.25 -3.37
CA HIS A 67 -4.89 -1.65 -2.18
C HIS A 67 -5.70 -2.71 -1.40
N ASP A 68 -5.68 -2.63 -0.07
CA ASP A 68 -6.42 -3.53 0.83
C ASP A 68 -7.93 -3.61 0.51
N THR A 69 -8.50 -2.54 -0.06
CA THR A 69 -9.91 -2.46 -0.50
C THR A 69 -10.23 -3.15 -1.84
N GLN A 70 -9.46 -4.17 -2.24
CA GLN A 70 -9.58 -4.91 -3.51
C GLN A 70 -9.40 -4.11 -4.81
N GLN A 71 -9.05 -2.83 -4.74
CA GLN A 71 -8.68 -2.07 -5.94
C GLN A 71 -7.24 -2.41 -6.33
N GLU A 72 -7.08 -2.99 -7.51
CA GLU A 72 -5.80 -3.23 -8.15
C GLU A 72 -5.68 -2.32 -9.37
N THR A 73 -4.63 -1.52 -9.41
CA THR A 73 -4.31 -0.66 -10.55
C THR A 73 -2.96 -1.09 -11.09
N ALA A 74 -2.90 -1.39 -12.38
CA ALA A 74 -1.64 -1.67 -13.06
C ALA A 74 -1.42 -0.60 -14.13
N VAL A 75 -0.19 -0.14 -14.24
CA VAL A 75 0.22 0.84 -15.26
C VAL A 75 1.49 0.33 -15.88
N VAL A 76 1.57 0.37 -17.20
CA VAL A 76 2.76 -0.03 -17.93
C VAL A 76 3.33 1.16 -18.68
N THR A 77 4.65 1.29 -18.68
CA THR A 77 5.39 2.23 -19.50
C THR A 77 6.14 1.45 -20.58
N ILE A 78 5.79 1.71 -21.85
CA ILE A 78 6.41 1.12 -23.04
C ILE A 78 6.92 2.25 -23.91
N ASN A 79 8.20 2.28 -24.29
CA ASN A 79 8.76 3.33 -25.17
C ASN A 79 8.41 4.76 -24.71
N GLN A 80 8.56 5.02 -23.41
CA GLN A 80 8.21 6.30 -22.76
C GLN A 80 6.72 6.68 -22.80
N ARG A 81 5.84 5.80 -23.29
CA ARG A 81 4.39 5.97 -23.25
C ARG A 81 3.82 5.21 -22.05
N GLU A 82 3.06 5.91 -21.22
CA GLU A 82 2.35 5.33 -20.09
C GLU A 82 0.93 4.89 -20.51
N VAL A 83 0.57 3.66 -20.15
CA VAL A 83 -0.71 3.04 -20.47
C VAL A 83 -1.27 2.42 -19.19
N ALA A 84 -2.45 2.86 -18.77
CA ALA A 84 -3.18 2.23 -17.68
C ALA A 84 -3.73 0.87 -18.14
N LEU A 85 -3.57 -0.13 -17.30
CA LEU A 85 -4.04 -1.49 -17.54
C LEU A 85 -5.25 -1.78 -16.67
N LYS A 86 -6.31 -2.26 -17.31
CA LYS A 86 -7.47 -2.82 -16.63
C LYS A 86 -7.15 -4.16 -15.99
N GLN A 87 -6.32 -4.97 -16.66
CA GLN A 87 -5.94 -6.28 -16.16
C GLN A 87 -4.55 -6.69 -16.62
N LEU A 88 -3.74 -7.20 -15.68
CA LEU A 88 -2.43 -7.80 -15.92
C LEU A 88 -2.53 -9.31 -15.63
N SER A 89 -2.26 -10.14 -16.63
CA SER A 89 -2.20 -11.60 -16.44
C SER A 89 -0.81 -12.11 -16.80
N ILE A 90 -0.14 -12.73 -15.84
CA ILE A 90 1.19 -13.35 -16.04
C ILE A 90 0.98 -14.86 -16.07
N SER A 91 1.36 -15.48 -17.18
CA SER A 91 1.23 -16.91 -17.44
C SER A 91 2.57 -17.53 -17.83
N ARG A 92 2.67 -18.86 -17.90
CA ARG A 92 3.90 -19.55 -18.32
C ARG A 92 4.33 -19.22 -19.75
N LEU A 93 3.38 -18.87 -20.62
CA LEU A 93 3.64 -18.50 -22.01
C LEU A 93 4.17 -17.06 -22.13
N GLY A 94 3.85 -16.19 -21.18
CA GLY A 94 4.10 -14.77 -21.32
C GLY A 94 3.25 -13.88 -20.41
N VAL A 95 3.33 -12.58 -20.65
CA VAL A 95 2.60 -11.55 -19.93
C VAL A 95 1.55 -10.94 -20.85
N HIS A 96 0.28 -11.02 -20.45
CA HIS A 96 -0.82 -10.33 -21.11
C HIS A 96 -1.11 -9.01 -20.39
N LEU A 97 -1.05 -7.93 -21.15
CA LEU A 97 -1.37 -6.58 -20.72
C LEU A 97 -2.68 -6.18 -21.40
N LEU A 98 -3.74 -5.99 -20.62
CA LEU A 98 -5.01 -5.47 -21.11
C LEU A 98 -5.11 -4.00 -20.71
N PRO A 99 -4.99 -3.06 -21.67
CA PRO A 99 -5.23 -1.64 -21.44
C PRO A 99 -6.64 -1.37 -20.91
N GLU A 100 -6.78 -0.27 -20.17
CA GLU A 100 -8.08 0.24 -19.75
C GLU A 100 -8.81 0.95 -20.90
N ASP A 101 -8.06 1.59 -21.79
CA ASP A 101 -8.59 2.27 -22.96
C ASP A 101 -8.77 1.30 -24.15
N ALA A 102 -9.94 1.35 -24.79
CA ALA A 102 -10.25 0.57 -25.99
C ALA A 102 -9.46 1.02 -27.22
N ALA A 103 -8.87 2.22 -27.21
CA ALA A 103 -8.00 2.71 -28.28
C ALA A 103 -6.64 2.01 -28.31
N THR A 104 -6.21 1.38 -27.21
CA THR A 104 -4.93 0.68 -27.14
C THR A 104 -5.14 -0.83 -27.27
N PRO A 105 -4.49 -1.52 -28.23
CA PRO A 105 -4.63 -2.96 -28.37
C PRO A 105 -4.00 -3.70 -27.18
N ALA A 106 -4.54 -4.87 -26.86
CA ALA A 106 -3.94 -5.75 -25.87
C ALA A 106 -2.53 -6.18 -26.32
N VAL A 107 -1.57 -6.12 -25.40
CA VAL A 107 -0.18 -6.46 -25.68
C VAL A 107 0.15 -7.79 -25.04
N PHE A 108 0.70 -8.73 -25.82
CA PHE A 108 1.14 -10.02 -25.33
C PHE A 108 2.66 -10.15 -25.43
N LEU A 109 3.32 -10.17 -24.27
CA LEU A 109 4.77 -10.33 -24.15
C LEU A 109 5.12 -11.81 -24.04
N HIS A 110 5.76 -12.38 -25.06
CA HIS A 110 6.22 -13.77 -25.03
C HIS A 110 7.43 -13.92 -24.10
N ASN A 111 7.42 -14.96 -23.25
CA ASN A 111 8.53 -15.20 -22.30
C ASN A 111 9.88 -15.46 -23.00
N CYS A 112 9.88 -15.98 -24.22
CA CYS A 112 11.10 -16.25 -25.00
C CYS A 112 11.78 -14.98 -25.53
N ASP A 113 11.00 -13.90 -25.72
CA ASP A 113 11.43 -12.65 -26.35
C ASP A 113 11.52 -11.50 -25.33
N ILE A 114 11.42 -11.80 -24.04
CA ILE A 114 11.60 -10.83 -22.96
C ILE A 114 12.64 -11.32 -21.96
N GLN A 115 13.40 -10.38 -21.44
CA GLN A 115 14.37 -10.57 -20.37
C GLN A 115 13.92 -9.77 -19.15
N VAL A 116 13.74 -10.44 -18.02
CA VAL A 116 13.47 -9.75 -16.76
C VAL A 116 14.77 -9.09 -16.28
N LEU A 117 14.80 -7.76 -16.22
CA LEU A 117 15.93 -7.01 -15.67
C LEU A 117 15.92 -7.02 -14.15
N GLY A 118 14.73 -6.95 -13.56
CA GLY A 118 14.55 -6.94 -12.12
C GLY A 118 13.11 -6.78 -11.69
N MET A 119 12.89 -7.03 -10.41
CA MET A 119 11.60 -6.86 -9.75
C MET A 119 11.81 -6.18 -8.40
N VAL A 120 11.02 -5.16 -8.12
CA VAL A 120 11.00 -4.44 -6.85
C VAL A 120 9.64 -4.62 -6.21
N MET A 121 9.63 -5.12 -4.98
CA MET A 121 8.43 -5.23 -4.16
C MET A 121 8.56 -4.30 -2.96
N GLY A 122 7.50 -3.54 -2.70
CA GLY A 122 7.38 -2.65 -1.54
C GLY A 122 6.02 -2.79 -0.89
N ILE A 123 6.00 -2.63 0.43
CA ILE A 123 4.78 -2.48 1.21
C ILE A 123 4.78 -1.10 1.83
N GLU A 124 3.71 -0.35 1.62
CA GLU A 124 3.53 0.96 2.23
C GLU A 124 2.37 0.89 3.22
N HIS A 125 2.65 1.31 4.46
CA HIS A 125 1.64 1.48 5.49
C HIS A 125 1.25 2.95 5.50
N HIS A 126 0.00 3.25 5.16
CA HIS A 126 -0.56 4.60 5.31
C HIS A 126 -1.48 4.62 6.53
N ASP A 127 -1.20 5.52 7.47
CA ASP A 127 -2.14 5.90 8.52
C ASP A 127 -3.03 7.00 7.94
N SER A 128 -4.27 6.67 7.58
CA SER A 128 -5.25 7.67 7.17
C SER A 128 -5.62 8.48 8.40
N PRO A 129 -5.32 9.79 8.49
CA PRO A 129 -5.84 10.60 9.57
C PRO A 129 -7.36 10.65 9.41
N SER A 130 -8.08 10.10 10.38
CA SER A 130 -9.53 10.17 10.51
C SER A 130 -9.96 11.63 10.37
N ARG A 131 -10.46 12.00 9.19
CA ARG A 131 -11.02 13.33 8.96
C ARG A 131 -12.38 13.35 9.65
N HIS A 132 -12.37 13.73 10.93
CA HIS A 132 -13.59 14.10 11.65
C HIS A 132 -14.20 15.30 10.95
N HIS A 133 -15.43 15.15 10.46
CA HIS A 133 -16.32 16.23 10.09
C HIS A 133 -17.47 16.24 11.11
#